data_AF-A0A257JXW6-F1
#
_entry.id   AF-A0A257JXW6-F1
#
_cell.length_a   1.000
_cell.length_b   1.000
_cell.length_c   1.000
_cell.angle_alpha   90.00
_cell.angle_beta   90.00
_cell.angle_gamma   90.00
#
_symmetry.space_group_name_H-M   'P 1'
#
loop_
_entity.id
_entity.type
_entity.pdbx_description
1 polymer ?
#
loop_
_entity_poly.entity_id
_entity_poly.type
_entity_poly.pdbx_seq_one_letter_code
_entity_poly.pdbx_strand_id
1 'polypeptide(L)'
;MRIEIKTNDTNGLKSELTPLYNLVKRNEENFLNREPRLKEFIVEFRHSPLLALRANKGNSGKYILSDDGQSIRLIITCLSHPDMNAICQLASKEIENIKQDLEQ
;
A
#
# COMPACT_ATOMS: atom_id res chain seq x y z
N MET A 1 9.74 8.54 9.01
CA MET A 1 9.21 8.33 7.65
C MET A 1 7.85 9.02 7.51
N ARG A 2 7.57 9.71 6.41
CA ARG A 2 6.24 10.26 6.08
C ARG A 2 5.37 9.15 5.49
N ILE A 3 4.17 8.94 6.03
CA ILE A 3 3.20 7.99 5.49
C ILE A 3 2.09 8.79 4.80
N GLU A 4 1.86 8.52 3.52
CA GLU A 4 0.84 9.18 2.71
C GLU A 4 -0.14 8.14 2.16
N ILE A 5 -1.45 8.38 2.30
CA ILE A 5 -2.48 7.56 1.66
C ILE A 5 -3.16 8.41 0.58
N LYS A 6 -2.98 8.02 -0.69
CA LYS A 6 -3.61 8.63 -1.85
C LYS A 6 -4.81 7.81 -2.25
N THR A 7 -5.96 8.45 -2.43
CA THR A 7 -7.15 7.83 -2.98
C THR A 7 -7.80 8.78 -3.96
N ASN A 8 -8.34 8.24 -5.04
CA ASN A 8 -9.17 8.99 -5.97
C ASN A 8 -10.64 9.04 -5.52
N ASP A 9 -10.98 8.34 -4.42
CA ASP A 9 -12.32 8.32 -3.85
C ASP A 9 -12.51 9.50 -2.88
N THR A 10 -13.45 10.39 -3.22
CA THR A 10 -13.73 11.63 -2.50
C THR A 10 -14.79 11.46 -1.40
N ASN A 11 -15.39 10.28 -1.24
CA ASN A 11 -16.60 10.08 -0.42
C ASN A 11 -16.37 9.87 1.09
N GLY A 12 -15.37 10.51 1.70
CA GLY A 12 -15.23 10.50 3.16
C GLY A 12 -14.53 9.27 3.78
N LEU A 13 -13.94 8.39 2.96
CA LEU A 13 -13.15 7.20 3.37
C LEU A 13 -11.92 7.50 4.25
N LYS A 14 -11.61 8.76 4.58
CA LYS A 14 -10.44 9.10 5.42
C LYS A 14 -10.43 8.35 6.76
N SER A 15 -11.57 8.23 7.43
CA SER A 15 -11.69 7.48 8.68
C SER A 15 -11.50 5.97 8.47
N GLU A 16 -12.00 5.46 7.36
CA GLU A 16 -11.90 4.04 6.96
C GLU A 16 -10.50 3.63 6.53
N LEU A 17 -9.64 4.59 6.15
CA LEU A 17 -8.24 4.35 5.78
C LEU A 17 -7.28 4.36 7.00
N THR A 18 -7.75 4.73 8.18
CA THR A 18 -6.96 4.72 9.43
C THR A 18 -6.30 3.36 9.71
N PRO A 19 -6.97 2.20 9.52
CA PRO A 19 -6.34 0.89 9.68
C PRO A 19 -5.13 0.66 8.76
N LEU A 20 -5.17 1.17 7.51
CA LEU A 20 -4.03 1.09 6.59
C LEU A 20 -2.87 1.95 7.06
N TYR A 21 -3.16 3.18 7.51
CA TYR A 21 -2.13 4.05 8.08
C TYR A 21 -1.43 3.37 9.26
N ASN A 22 -2.22 2.83 10.20
CA ASN A 22 -1.71 2.13 11.38
C ASN A 22 -0.93 0.86 11.02
N LEU A 23 -1.33 0.16 9.95
CA LEU A 23 -0.60 -0.99 9.44
C LEU A 23 0.80 -0.60 8.96
N VAL A 24 0.92 0.46 8.14
CA VAL A 24 2.24 0.95 7.70
C VAL A 24 3.05 1.47 8.88
N LYS A 25 2.43 2.24 9.78
CA LYS A 25 3.08 2.84 10.94
C LYS A 25 3.69 1.80 11.88
N ARG A 26 3.00 0.67 12.13
CA ARG A 26 3.52 -0.45 12.93
C ARG A 26 4.75 -1.13 12.32
N ASN A 27 4.95 -0.98 11.01
CA ASN A 27 6.07 -1.58 10.29
C ASN A 27 7.18 -0.57 9.95
N GLU A 28 7.02 0.71 10.32
CA GLU A 28 7.95 1.79 9.97
C GLU A 28 9.37 1.50 10.44
N GLU A 29 9.56 1.06 11.69
CA GLU A 29 10.89 0.77 12.22
C GLU A 29 11.59 -0.34 11.43
N ASN A 30 10.85 -1.37 11.02
CA ASN A 30 11.40 -2.46 10.22
C ASN A 30 11.88 -1.95 8.85
N PHE A 31 11.08 -1.10 8.19
CA PHE A 31 11.48 -0.50 6.93
C PHE A 31 12.70 0.43 7.08
N LEU A 32 12.73 1.28 8.11
CA LEU A 32 13.85 2.19 8.36
C LEU A 32 15.14 1.46 8.75
N ASN A 33 15.04 0.31 9.42
CA ASN A 33 16.20 -0.52 9.73
C ASN A 33 16.80 -1.17 8.48
N ARG A 34 15.97 -1.49 7.47
CA ARG A 34 16.39 -2.14 6.22
C ARG A 34 16.81 -1.14 5.14
N GLU A 35 16.09 -0.03 5.02
CA GLU A 35 16.41 1.08 4.11
C GLU A 35 16.47 2.38 4.93
N PRO A 36 17.64 2.73 5.51
CA PRO A 36 17.80 3.91 6.37
C PRO A 36 17.53 5.24 5.65
N ARG A 37 17.59 5.26 4.31
CA ARG A 37 17.30 6.46 3.51
C ARG A 37 15.82 6.63 3.22
N LEU A 38 14.98 5.67 3.61
CA LEU A 38 13.55 5.71 3.35
C LEU A 38 12.91 6.91 4.06
N LYS A 39 12.42 7.85 3.26
CA LYS A 39 11.74 9.05 3.73
C LYS A 39 10.24 8.89 3.67
N GLU A 40 9.72 8.17 2.69
CA GLU A 40 8.28 8.17 2.39
C GLU A 40 7.72 6.76 2.12
N PHE A 41 6.53 6.50 2.67
CA PHE A 41 5.74 5.33 2.33
C PHE A 41 4.36 5.79 1.82
N ILE A 42 4.09 5.51 0.55
CA ILE A 42 2.89 5.98 -0.14
C ILE A 42 1.99 4.79 -0.41
N VAL A 43 0.80 4.78 0.16
CA VAL A 43 -0.26 3.83 -0.19
C VAL A 43 -1.19 4.49 -1.19
N GLU A 44 -1.24 3.98 -2.42
CA GLU A 44 -2.08 4.50 -3.48
C GLU A 44 -3.25 3.56 -3.74
N PHE A 45 -4.44 4.03 -3.40
CA PHE A 45 -5.69 3.31 -3.60
C PHE A 45 -6.34 3.70 -4.93
N ARG A 46 -6.51 2.72 -5.81
CA ARG A 46 -7.10 2.88 -7.14
C ARG A 46 -8.37 2.05 -7.26
N HIS A 47 -9.50 2.72 -7.49
CA HIS A 47 -10.71 2.05 -7.93
C HIS A 47 -10.70 1.97 -9.45
N SER A 48 -10.54 0.77 -10.01
CA SER A 48 -10.49 0.57 -11.46
C SER A 48 -11.12 -0.75 -11.90
N PRO A 49 -12.42 -0.73 -12.25
CA PRO A 49 -13.11 -1.91 -12.79
C PRO A 49 -12.43 -2.45 -14.05
N LEU A 50 -11.91 -1.56 -14.91
CA LEU A 50 -11.26 -1.91 -16.19
C LEU A 50 -9.92 -2.63 -16.02
N LEU A 51 -9.09 -2.21 -15.04
CA LEU A 51 -7.79 -2.85 -14.80
C LEU A 51 -7.95 -4.26 -14.24
N ALA A 52 -8.96 -4.46 -13.41
CA ALA A 52 -9.14 -5.75 -12.77
C ALA A 52 -10.03 -6.72 -13.59
N LEU A 53 -10.90 -6.23 -14.48
CA LEU A 53 -11.51 -7.03 -15.56
C LEU A 53 -10.45 -7.65 -16.48
N ARG A 54 -9.36 -6.92 -16.80
CA ARG A 54 -8.26 -7.43 -17.62
C ARG A 54 -7.37 -8.45 -16.90
N ALA A 55 -7.35 -8.42 -15.57
CA ALA A 55 -6.48 -9.28 -14.78
C ALA A 55 -7.15 -10.58 -14.29
N ASN A 56 -8.48 -10.73 -14.43
CA ASN A 56 -9.28 -11.78 -13.76
C ASN A 56 -8.95 -11.93 -12.26
N LYS A 57 -8.46 -10.87 -11.64
CA LYS A 57 -7.98 -10.84 -10.26
C LYS A 57 -8.83 -9.82 -9.53
N GLY A 58 -9.34 -10.24 -8.36
CA GLY A 58 -10.19 -9.48 -7.46
C GLY A 58 -9.58 -8.11 -7.07
N ASN A 59 -9.13 -8.01 -5.83
CA ASN A 59 -8.25 -6.92 -5.40
C ASN A 59 -6.80 -7.32 -5.71
N SER A 60 -5.96 -6.36 -6.11
CA SER A 60 -4.54 -6.62 -6.39
C SER A 60 -3.64 -5.57 -5.77
N GLY A 61 -2.51 -6.00 -5.22
CA GLY A 61 -1.46 -5.15 -4.71
C GLY A 61 -0.21 -5.24 -5.56
N LYS A 62 0.55 -4.15 -5.64
CA LYS A 62 1.92 -4.15 -6.14
C LYS A 62 2.68 -3.03 -5.45
N TYR A 63 3.99 -3.18 -5.27
CA TYR A 63 4.81 -2.09 -4.75
C TYR A 63 5.87 -1.65 -5.76
N ILE A 64 6.39 -0.44 -5.55
CA ILE A 64 7.50 0.15 -6.30
C ILE A 64 8.42 0.78 -5.27
N LEU A 65 9.68 0.37 -5.24
CA LEU A 65 10.75 1.07 -4.52
C LEU A 65 11.39 2.09 -5.48
N SER A 66 11.64 3.31 -5.03
CA SER A 66 12.36 4.29 -5.85
C SER A 66 13.83 3.89 -6.03
N ASP A 67 14.41 4.25 -7.18
CA ASP A 67 15.81 3.93 -7.51
C ASP A 67 16.81 4.43 -6.45
N ASP A 68 16.47 5.51 -5.76
CA ASP A 68 17.27 6.11 -4.68
C ASP A 68 16.98 5.55 -3.28
N GLY A 69 16.03 4.60 -3.16
CA GLY A 69 15.60 3.99 -1.91
C GLY A 69 14.81 4.92 -0.98
N GLN A 70 14.50 6.16 -1.39
CA GLN A 70 13.86 7.15 -0.51
C GLN A 70 12.35 6.98 -0.37
N SER A 71 11.70 6.23 -1.28
CA SER A 71 10.26 6.04 -1.23
C SER A 71 9.83 4.62 -1.60
N ILE A 72 8.84 4.12 -0.87
CA ILE A 72 8.11 2.89 -1.22
C ILE A 72 6.68 3.30 -1.58
N ARG A 73 6.21 2.88 -2.75
CA ARG A 73 4.82 3.08 -3.19
C ARG A 73 4.09 1.76 -3.28
N LEU A 74 3.15 1.51 -2.38
CA LEU A 74 2.23 0.38 -2.43
C LEU A 74 0.95 0.79 -3.16
N ILE A 75 0.68 0.20 -4.32
CA ILE A 75 -0.50 0.45 -5.14
C ILE A 75 -1.50 -0.68 -4.92
N ILE A 76 -2.67 -0.35 -4.40
CA ILE A 76 -3.79 -1.28 -4.21
C ILE A 76 -4.88 -0.93 -5.22
N THR A 77 -5.25 -1.89 -6.07
CA THR A 77 -6.31 -1.75 -7.07
C THR A 77 -7.51 -2.61 -6.69
N CYS A 78 -8.69 -1.99 -6.65
CA CYS A 78 -9.96 -2.64 -6.30
C CYS A 78 -10.95 -2.61 -7.47
N LEU A 79 -11.72 -3.70 -7.60
CA LEU A 79 -12.76 -3.91 -8.61
C LEU A 79 -14.09 -3.24 -8.29
N SER A 80 -14.47 -3.30 -7.02
CA SER A 80 -15.77 -2.92 -6.50
C SER A 80 -15.57 -2.05 -5.27
N HIS A 81 -16.68 -1.70 -4.61
CA HIS A 81 -16.63 -0.96 -3.37
C HIS A 81 -15.65 -1.62 -2.37
N PRO A 82 -14.75 -0.82 -1.78
CA PRO A 82 -13.67 -1.34 -0.95
C PRO A 82 -14.19 -1.98 0.34
N ASP A 83 -13.98 -3.30 0.49
CA ASP A 83 -13.98 -3.90 1.82
C ASP A 83 -12.61 -3.62 2.47
N MET A 84 -12.61 -2.75 3.47
CA MET A 84 -11.39 -2.34 4.17
C MET A 84 -10.67 -3.51 4.85
N ASN A 85 -11.37 -4.58 5.26
CA ASN A 85 -10.71 -5.76 5.81
C ASN A 85 -9.92 -6.50 4.73
N ALA A 86 -10.53 -6.73 3.56
CA ALA A 86 -9.86 -7.34 2.42
C ALA A 86 -8.66 -6.50 1.94
N ILE A 87 -8.80 -5.17 1.95
CA ILE A 87 -7.72 -4.24 1.60
C ILE A 87 -6.57 -4.29 2.62
N CYS A 88 -6.87 -4.32 3.91
CA CYS A 88 -5.83 -4.44 4.94
C CYS A 88 -5.11 -5.78 4.89
N GLN A 89 -5.81 -6.88 4.62
CA GLN A 89 -5.20 -8.20 4.45
C GLN A 89 -4.24 -8.21 3.25
N LEU A 90 -4.68 -7.64 2.12
CA LEU A 90 -3.85 -7.51 0.93
C LEU A 90 -2.63 -6.61 1.20
N ALA A 91 -2.82 -5.45 1.81
CA ALA A 91 -1.73 -4.54 2.17
C ALA A 91 -0.74 -5.20 3.12
N SER A 92 -1.21 -6.00 4.08
CA SER A 92 -0.35 -6.74 5.01
C SER A 92 0.50 -7.75 4.27
N LYS A 93 -0.08 -8.49 3.33
CA LYS A 93 0.67 -9.44 2.49
C LYS A 93 1.75 -8.73 1.67
N GLU A 94 1.41 -7.63 1.02
CA GLU A 94 2.38 -6.88 0.23
C GLU A 94 3.48 -6.24 1.08
N ILE A 95 3.16 -5.79 2.30
CA ILE A 95 4.15 -5.31 3.27
C ILE A 95 5.15 -6.42 3.62
N GLU A 96 4.70 -7.65 3.84
CA GLU A 96 5.61 -8.77 4.07
C GLU A 96 6.47 -9.08 2.85
N ASN A 97 5.93 -9.00 1.63
CA ASN A 97 6.73 -9.14 0.40
C ASN A 97 7.82 -8.07 0.32
N ILE A 98 7.46 -6.79 0.53
CA ILE A 98 8.40 -5.67 0.52
C ILE A 98 9.53 -5.92 1.52
N LYS A 99 9.19 -6.37 2.73
CA LYS A 99 10.18 -6.68 3.76
C LYS A 99 11.16 -7.75 3.29
N GLN A 100 10.65 -8.86 2.73
CA GLN A 100 11.48 -9.96 2.23
C GLN A 100 12.39 -9.52 1.09
N ASP A 101 11.90 -8.66 0.20
CA ASP A 101 12.69 -8.15 -0.92
C ASP A 101 13.77 -7.15 -0.47
N LEU A 102 13.56 -6.44 0.65
CA LEU A 102 14.57 -5.56 1.27
C LEU A 102 15.61 -6.32 2.12
N GLU A 103 15.45 -7.62 2.36
CA GLU A 103 16.44 -8.46 3.07
C GLU A 103 17.52 -9.05 2.15
N GLN A 104 17.29 -9.02 0.84
CA GLN A 104 18.20 -9.59 -0.18
C GLN A 104 19.29 -8.60 -0.59
#